data_AF-A0A2W4I621-F1
#
_entry.id   AF-A0A2W4I621-F1
#
_cell.length_a   1.000
_cell.length_b   1.000
_cell.length_c   1.000
_cell.angle_alpha   90.00
_cell.angle_beta   90.00
_cell.angle_gamma   90.00
#
_symmetry.space_group_name_H-M   'P 1'
#
loop_
_entity.id
_entity.type
_entity.pdbx_description
1 polymer ?
#
loop_
_entity_poly.entity_id
_entity_poly.type
_entity_poly.pdbx_seq_one_letter_code
_entity_poly.pdbx_strand_id
1 'polypeptide(L)'
;MTKFIITNNRSLQLQIKELNELNILFDEVIYISNMISLPAKIIVYSPLLVILVQESFDTHLIETINTIKADIRFPQCNIVLVTDKVIFPDIKHYITKTLPISYTSAQLVQTVLDVITHDVDQESDYAKEQKALAPKDAEKFNKAIIKVIEEREERLKLAQESTLTDKIENEKSELKTAFNNYEEELFAGISGAAEIKNIMDRYYNNKRNQDEDTPLQPQLIVQFWALYKQIAYQAINSASLSLQKRMFLRYGIIDIRLVSEQLIEYICESPYSNIYNDPVYYFDEWLPGIYKGKREISLVDEIKTRLTSKEYKNMKGDPALRHELDTLKFMAKISAGKRGLKLPILDSASIGNHKDVLCTRTKVATHIKKVDEIIDPTIFQRATLDGIKHVPPVVLITPGYGLHSMCWQICDKNDRDYGPARIVCPLVSHKSIEVSVIAGLASFRWEYAKFVMPSSWEKEGPIADYYRIYGNPRSDLLESYIRDYSIWVTKESENRTILSKDLRRYFWVKAPFGKDIVSKVKDNLSFRDLYLNRLKHHCLI
;
A
#
# COMPACT_ATOMS: atom_id res chain seq x y z
N MET A 1 31.17 9.52 -0.21
CA MET A 1 31.22 10.96 -0.59
C MET A 1 32.60 11.46 -0.24
N THR A 2 33.34 12.00 -1.20
CA THR A 2 34.73 12.43 -1.00
C THR A 2 34.73 13.96 -0.90
N LYS A 3 35.15 14.52 0.24
CA LYS A 3 35.11 15.96 0.54
C LYS A 3 36.50 16.56 0.28
N PHE A 4 36.58 17.61 -0.53
CA PHE A 4 37.83 18.33 -0.79
C PHE A 4 37.69 19.80 -0.37
N ILE A 5 38.68 20.30 0.38
CA ILE A 5 38.73 21.68 0.86
C ILE A 5 39.97 22.32 0.26
N ILE A 6 39.75 23.33 -0.58
CA ILE A 6 40.83 24.03 -1.28
C ILE A 6 40.92 25.44 -0.70
N THR A 7 42.03 25.71 0.01
CA THR A 7 42.26 26.97 0.72
C THR A 7 43.28 27.87 0.03
N ASN A 8 44.09 27.37 -0.91
CA ASN A 8 45.01 28.22 -1.66
C ASN A 8 45.55 27.57 -2.95
N ASN A 9 46.02 28.39 -3.92
CA ASN A 9 46.45 27.92 -5.25
C ASN A 9 47.61 26.90 -5.22
N ARG A 10 48.45 26.92 -4.17
CA ARG A 10 49.57 25.99 -3.96
C ARG A 10 49.15 24.64 -3.36
N SER A 11 48.06 24.57 -2.60
CA SER A 11 47.53 23.30 -2.05
C SER A 11 46.77 22.50 -3.11
N LEU A 12 46.23 23.21 -4.12
CA LEU A 12 45.59 22.66 -5.31
C LEU A 12 46.52 21.66 -6.02
N GLN A 13 47.78 22.02 -6.29
CA GLN A 13 48.72 21.16 -7.03
C GLN A 13 49.07 19.85 -6.33
N LEU A 14 49.04 19.79 -4.99
CA LEU A 14 49.29 18.56 -4.24
C LEU A 14 48.06 17.64 -4.21
N GLN A 15 46.85 18.21 -4.12
CA GLN A 15 45.58 17.45 -4.13
C GLN A 15 45.14 17.04 -5.55
N ILE A 16 45.68 17.69 -6.59
CA ILE A 16 45.49 17.35 -8.02
C ILE A 16 45.90 15.90 -8.34
N LYS A 17 46.89 15.33 -7.64
CA LYS A 17 47.36 13.97 -7.90
C LYS A 17 46.36 12.89 -7.43
N GLU A 18 45.62 13.16 -6.35
CA GLU A 18 44.60 12.26 -5.80
C GLU A 18 43.25 12.39 -6.53
N LEU A 19 42.94 13.57 -7.08
CA LEU A 19 41.72 13.82 -7.86
C LEU A 19 41.74 13.19 -9.26
N ASN A 20 42.92 13.08 -9.89
CA ASN A 20 43.09 12.45 -11.21
C ASN A 20 42.75 10.95 -11.22
N GLU A 21 42.85 10.25 -10.08
CA GLU A 21 42.50 8.82 -9.98
C GLU A 21 40.98 8.57 -9.95
N LEU A 22 40.16 9.61 -9.73
CA LEU A 22 38.71 9.50 -9.57
C LEU A 22 37.88 9.95 -10.79
N ASN A 23 38.53 10.44 -11.86
CA ASN A 23 37.91 10.79 -13.15
C ASN A 23 36.72 11.78 -13.04
N ILE A 24 36.77 12.72 -12.08
CA ILE A 24 35.75 13.76 -11.88
C ILE A 24 36.21 15.08 -12.54
N LEU A 25 35.35 15.64 -13.41
CA LEU A 25 35.28 17.00 -14.00
C LEU A 25 36.35 18.01 -13.53
N PHE A 26 37.60 17.76 -13.93
CA PHE A 26 38.80 18.46 -13.45
C PHE A 26 38.94 19.89 -14.02
N ASP A 27 38.57 20.06 -15.29
CA ASP A 27 38.72 21.34 -16.01
C ASP A 27 37.77 22.43 -15.49
N GLU A 28 36.65 22.00 -14.90
CA GLU A 28 35.58 22.86 -14.42
C GLU A 28 35.90 23.53 -13.08
N VAL A 29 36.48 22.77 -12.14
CA VAL A 29 36.92 23.30 -10.84
C VAL A 29 38.09 24.27 -11.00
N ILE A 30 38.99 23.98 -11.94
CA ILE A 30 40.11 24.88 -12.30
C ILE A 30 39.57 26.15 -12.96
N TYR A 31 38.58 26.04 -13.85
CA TYR A 31 37.93 27.20 -14.47
C TYR A 31 37.28 28.13 -13.45
N ILE A 32 36.53 27.57 -12.50
CA ILE A 32 35.88 28.32 -11.42
C ILE A 32 36.93 28.97 -10.50
N SER A 33 37.96 28.22 -10.11
CA SER A 33 39.05 28.73 -9.26
C SER A 33 39.84 29.86 -9.93
N ASN A 34 40.07 29.78 -11.24
CA ASN A 34 40.80 30.80 -12.00
C ASN A 34 39.96 32.06 -12.26
N MET A 35 38.64 31.91 -12.43
CA MET A 35 37.72 33.04 -12.59
C MET A 35 37.55 33.85 -11.30
N ILE A 36 37.53 33.19 -10.14
CA ILE A 36 37.12 33.84 -8.88
C ILE A 36 38.16 34.85 -8.35
N SER A 37 39.46 34.74 -8.68
CA SER A 37 40.51 35.76 -8.42
C SER A 37 40.53 36.46 -7.03
N LEU A 38 39.87 35.90 -6.02
CA LEU A 38 39.56 36.51 -4.73
C LEU A 38 39.79 35.48 -3.61
N PRO A 39 40.02 35.91 -2.36
CA PRO A 39 40.24 35.02 -1.23
C PRO A 39 38.91 34.36 -0.80
N ALA A 40 38.43 33.42 -1.61
CA ALA A 40 37.26 32.59 -1.30
C ALA A 40 37.69 31.13 -1.11
N LYS A 41 37.13 30.48 -0.09
CA LYS A 41 37.37 29.07 0.20
C LYS A 41 36.34 28.24 -0.57
N ILE A 42 36.80 27.35 -1.44
CA ILE A 42 35.93 26.54 -2.31
C ILE A 42 35.76 25.15 -1.71
N ILE A 43 34.51 24.76 -1.45
CA ILE A 43 34.14 23.44 -0.95
C ILE A 43 33.32 22.74 -2.03
N VAL A 44 33.88 21.68 -2.62
CA VAL A 44 33.19 20.85 -3.61
C VAL A 44 32.63 19.62 -2.90
N TYR A 45 31.30 19.50 -2.87
CA TYR A 45 30.60 18.46 -2.11
C TYR A 45 30.12 17.30 -3.00
N SER A 46 29.72 17.62 -4.23
CA SER A 46 29.40 16.63 -5.26
C SER A 46 29.59 17.24 -6.65
N PRO A 47 29.57 16.43 -7.74
CA PRO A 47 29.70 16.94 -9.12
C PRO A 47 28.62 17.97 -9.52
N LEU A 48 27.55 18.12 -8.72
CA LEU A 48 26.42 19.01 -9.00
C LEU A 48 26.26 20.13 -7.96
N LEU A 49 27.13 20.21 -6.94
CA LEU A 49 27.02 21.17 -5.84
C LEU A 49 28.39 21.71 -5.40
N VAL A 50 28.57 23.02 -5.61
CA VAL A 50 29.76 23.77 -5.21
C VAL A 50 29.36 24.85 -4.21
N ILE A 51 30.03 24.90 -3.07
CA ILE A 51 29.79 25.88 -2.00
C ILE A 51 30.99 26.82 -1.94
N LEU A 52 30.72 28.12 -2.06
CA LEU A 52 31.71 29.18 -1.96
C LEU A 52 31.54 29.92 -0.63
N VAL A 53 32.61 29.93 0.17
CA VAL A 53 32.63 30.59 1.48
C VAL A 53 33.58 31.80 1.44
N GLN A 54 33.10 32.98 1.84
CA GLN A 54 33.88 34.22 1.85
C GLN A 54 33.73 35.00 3.15
N GLU A 55 34.79 35.72 3.54
CA GLU A 55 34.88 36.53 4.77
C GLU A 55 34.22 37.93 4.69
N SER A 56 33.81 38.38 3.50
CA SER A 56 33.13 39.65 3.31
C SER A 56 32.30 39.66 2.03
N PHE A 57 31.18 40.37 2.05
CA PHE A 57 30.22 40.40 0.94
C PHE A 57 30.75 41.29 -0.20
N ASP A 58 31.04 40.71 -1.36
CA ASP A 58 31.50 41.41 -2.55
C ASP A 58 30.50 41.25 -3.71
N THR A 59 29.95 42.37 -4.18
CA THR A 59 29.00 42.40 -5.30
C THR A 59 29.61 41.97 -6.64
N HIS A 60 30.93 42.15 -6.83
CA HIS A 60 31.63 41.75 -8.04
C HIS A 60 31.68 40.21 -8.19
N LEU A 61 31.58 39.48 -7.08
CA LEU A 61 31.54 38.02 -7.06
C LEU A 61 30.17 37.48 -7.48
N ILE A 62 29.07 38.15 -7.13
CA ILE A 62 27.71 37.75 -7.53
C ILE A 62 27.56 37.84 -9.05
N GLU A 63 28.07 38.92 -9.65
CA GLU A 63 28.08 39.06 -11.12
C GLU A 63 28.91 37.95 -11.77
N THR A 64 30.10 37.67 -11.23
CA THR A 64 30.98 36.59 -11.71
C THR A 64 30.31 35.21 -11.61
N ILE A 65 29.61 34.92 -10.50
CA ILE A 65 28.86 33.65 -10.31
C ILE A 65 27.70 33.54 -11.30
N ASN A 66 26.99 34.65 -11.55
CA ASN A 66 25.91 34.65 -12.53
C ASN A 66 26.45 34.45 -13.96
N THR A 67 27.64 34.98 -14.27
CA THR A 67 28.34 34.69 -15.54
C THR A 67 28.73 33.22 -15.65
N ILE A 68 29.23 32.61 -14.57
CA ILE A 68 29.57 31.17 -14.53
C ILE A 68 28.32 30.29 -14.70
N LYS A 69 27.21 30.64 -14.04
CA LYS A 69 25.92 29.92 -14.18
C LYS A 69 25.30 30.04 -15.57
N ALA A 70 25.63 31.10 -16.31
CA ALA A 70 25.15 31.33 -17.67
C ALA A 70 26.05 30.70 -18.75
N ASP A 71 27.25 30.23 -18.41
CA ASP A 71 28.16 29.54 -19.34
C ASP A 71 27.61 28.13 -19.65
N ILE A 72 27.44 27.84 -20.94
CA ILE A 72 26.77 26.62 -21.47
C ILE A 72 27.44 25.32 -20.99
N ARG A 73 28.70 25.41 -20.55
CA ARG A 73 29.44 24.28 -19.97
C ARG A 73 28.88 23.78 -18.64
N PHE A 74 27.99 24.52 -17.96
CA PHE A 74 27.50 24.20 -16.61
C PHE A 74 25.97 24.14 -16.44
N PRO A 75 25.20 23.29 -17.15
CA PRO A 75 23.74 23.36 -17.11
C PRO A 75 23.11 22.87 -15.80
N GLN A 76 23.88 22.26 -14.88
CA GLN A 76 23.34 21.57 -13.68
C GLN A 76 24.14 21.78 -12.39
N CYS A 77 25.18 22.63 -12.39
CA CYS A 77 25.99 22.87 -11.20
C CYS A 77 25.37 23.96 -10.32
N ASN A 78 24.94 23.61 -9.10
CA ASN A 78 24.39 24.55 -8.14
C ASN A 78 25.50 25.20 -7.33
N ILE A 79 25.64 26.51 -7.45
CA ILE A 79 26.61 27.31 -6.67
C ILE A 79 25.88 28.06 -5.56
N VAL A 80 26.26 27.78 -4.31
CA VAL A 80 25.71 28.42 -3.10
C VAL A 80 26.79 29.31 -2.49
N LEU A 81 26.48 30.61 -2.34
CA LEU A 81 27.35 31.58 -1.69
C LEU A 81 27.00 31.67 -0.20
N VAL A 82 27.98 31.51 0.66
CA VAL A 82 27.85 31.70 2.11
C VAL A 82 28.87 32.73 2.54
N THR A 83 28.40 33.85 3.07
CA THR A 83 29.28 34.79 3.77
C THR A 83 29.20 34.53 5.26
N ASP A 84 30.34 34.55 5.92
CA ASP A 84 30.52 34.52 7.38
C ASP A 84 29.69 35.54 8.17
N LYS A 85 29.13 36.59 7.53
CA LYS A 85 28.32 37.63 8.17
C LYS A 85 26.82 37.71 7.81
N VAL A 86 26.24 36.76 7.08
CA VAL A 86 24.80 36.86 6.72
C VAL A 86 23.88 36.45 7.88
N ILE A 87 23.03 37.41 8.26
CA ILE A 87 22.04 37.34 9.33
C ILE A 87 20.83 36.48 8.90
N PHE A 88 20.28 35.79 9.90
CA PHE A 88 19.22 34.77 9.94
C PHE A 88 17.97 34.82 9.00
N PRO A 89 17.49 35.94 8.41
CA PRO A 89 16.28 35.94 7.56
C PRO A 89 16.44 35.49 6.09
N ASP A 90 17.59 35.75 5.46
CA ASP A 90 17.68 35.66 3.99
C ASP A 90 17.91 34.23 3.46
N ILE A 91 18.55 33.37 4.26
CA ILE A 91 18.68 31.93 3.98
C ILE A 91 17.29 31.25 3.94
N LYS A 92 16.35 31.71 4.77
CA LYS A 92 14.97 31.19 4.81
C LYS A 92 14.21 31.45 3.49
N HIS A 93 14.40 32.62 2.88
CA HIS A 93 13.78 32.99 1.60
C HIS A 93 14.41 32.22 0.41
N TYR A 94 15.70 31.92 0.50
CA TYR A 94 16.43 31.25 -0.57
C TYR A 94 16.21 29.73 -0.60
N ILE A 95 16.18 29.05 0.55
CA ILE A 95 15.89 27.60 0.64
C ILE A 95 14.46 27.28 0.19
N THR A 96 13.51 28.20 0.38
CA THR A 96 12.11 28.02 -0.03
C THR A 96 11.88 28.13 -1.53
N LYS A 97 12.76 28.83 -2.28
CA LYS A 97 12.54 29.13 -3.72
C LYS A 97 13.36 28.31 -4.70
N THR A 98 14.55 27.82 -4.33
CA THR A 98 15.59 27.52 -5.35
C THR A 98 16.12 26.09 -5.41
N LEU A 99 15.76 25.18 -4.49
CA LEU A 99 16.34 23.81 -4.47
C LEU A 99 15.48 22.75 -5.19
N PRO A 100 16.07 21.87 -6.03
CA PRO A 100 15.36 20.89 -6.85
C PRO A 100 14.87 19.64 -6.09
N ILE A 101 13.95 18.93 -6.74
CA ILE A 101 13.00 17.90 -6.23
C ILE A 101 13.66 16.60 -5.71
N SER A 102 14.97 16.37 -5.92
CA SER A 102 15.58 15.03 -5.83
C SER A 102 16.40 14.69 -4.57
N TYR A 103 16.51 15.57 -3.57
CA TYR A 103 17.27 15.30 -2.33
C TYR A 103 16.36 15.09 -1.12
N THR A 104 16.71 14.15 -0.22
CA THR A 104 15.99 13.96 1.04
C THR A 104 16.47 14.94 2.12
N SER A 105 15.52 15.44 2.92
CA SER A 105 15.68 16.50 3.92
C SER A 105 16.82 16.25 4.92
N ALA A 106 17.07 14.98 5.28
CA ALA A 106 18.14 14.58 6.21
C ALA A 106 19.56 14.79 5.66
N GLN A 107 19.74 14.62 4.34
CA GLN A 107 21.05 14.82 3.68
C GLN A 107 21.41 16.31 3.64
N LEU A 108 20.42 17.19 3.47
CA LEU A 108 20.58 18.64 3.52
C LEU A 108 20.96 19.13 4.92
N VAL A 109 20.30 18.60 5.97
CA VAL A 109 20.60 18.96 7.36
C VAL A 109 22.01 18.55 7.76
N GLN A 110 22.43 17.33 7.41
CA GLN A 110 23.78 16.86 7.73
C GLN A 110 24.85 17.68 6.98
N THR A 111 24.60 18.01 5.72
CA THR A 111 25.53 18.81 4.91
C THR A 111 25.70 20.23 5.46
N VAL A 112 24.63 20.85 5.95
CA VAL A 112 24.68 22.19 6.57
C VAL A 112 25.35 22.14 7.95
N LEU A 113 25.08 21.10 8.75
CA LEU A 113 25.73 20.89 10.04
C LEU A 113 27.24 20.61 9.90
N ASP A 114 27.65 19.85 8.90
CA ASP A 114 29.06 19.51 8.63
C ASP A 114 29.88 20.69 8.06
N VAL A 115 29.20 21.74 7.60
CA VAL A 115 29.82 23.02 7.20
C VAL A 115 29.97 23.91 8.42
N ILE A 116 28.92 24.03 9.26
CA ILE A 116 28.93 24.88 10.46
C ILE A 116 29.91 24.34 11.52
N THR A 117 29.97 23.02 11.71
CA THR A 117 30.85 22.40 12.72
C THR A 117 32.32 22.43 12.33
N HIS A 118 32.65 22.50 11.04
CA HIS A 118 34.04 22.52 10.60
C HIS A 118 34.72 23.90 10.80
N ASP A 119 33.95 24.98 10.89
CA ASP A 119 34.46 26.33 11.18
C ASP A 119 34.67 26.59 12.69
N VAL A 120 34.18 25.69 13.57
CA VAL A 120 34.36 25.83 15.03
C VAL A 120 35.72 25.29 15.50
N ASP A 121 36.36 24.43 14.70
CA ASP A 121 37.58 23.70 15.10
C ASP A 121 38.90 24.29 14.57
N GLN A 122 38.89 25.47 13.94
CA GLN A 122 40.13 26.18 13.58
C GLN A 122 40.19 27.57 14.25
N GLU A 123 41.26 27.76 15.03
CA GLU A 123 41.48 28.79 16.05
C GLU A 123 41.15 30.25 15.66
N SER A 124 40.45 30.98 16.53
CA SER A 124 40.82 32.34 16.95
C SER A 124 40.07 32.75 18.22
N ASP A 125 40.56 33.78 18.93
CA ASP A 125 39.97 34.34 20.16
C ASP A 125 38.49 34.80 20.03
N TYR A 126 37.91 34.78 18.83
CA TYR A 126 36.48 34.96 18.57
C TYR A 126 35.60 33.83 19.14
N ALA A 127 36.13 32.60 19.26
CA ALA A 127 35.41 31.47 19.87
C ALA A 127 35.17 31.64 21.39
N LYS A 128 35.96 32.50 22.06
CA LYS A 128 35.75 32.85 23.47
C LYS A 128 34.63 33.89 23.64
N GLU A 129 34.45 34.80 22.67
CA GLU A 129 33.31 35.74 22.63
C GLU A 129 32.02 35.06 22.12
N GLN A 130 32.08 34.14 21.15
CA GLN A 130 30.90 33.39 20.70
C GLN A 130 30.43 32.30 21.67
N LYS A 131 31.28 31.82 22.59
CA LYS A 131 30.82 31.04 23.76
C LYS A 131 29.85 31.82 24.66
N ALA A 132 29.74 33.14 24.48
CA ALA A 132 28.75 33.99 25.14
C ALA A 132 27.44 34.16 24.36
N LEU A 133 27.32 33.66 23.11
CA LEU A 133 26.02 33.53 22.46
C LEU A 133 25.37 32.23 22.96
N ALA A 134 24.37 32.39 23.83
CA ALA A 134 23.87 31.33 24.69
C ALA A 134 23.44 30.07 23.90
N PRO A 135 23.63 28.85 24.44
CA PRO A 135 23.09 27.59 23.89
C PRO A 135 21.61 27.65 23.51
N LYS A 136 20.86 28.57 24.12
CA LYS A 136 19.45 28.87 23.84
C LYS A 136 19.20 29.38 22.43
N ASP A 137 20.12 30.11 21.80
CA ASP A 137 19.91 30.68 20.46
C ASP A 137 20.16 29.67 19.34
N ALA A 138 21.13 28.75 19.52
CA ALA A 138 21.34 27.60 18.64
C ALA A 138 20.18 26.58 18.72
N GLU A 139 19.66 26.31 19.93
CA GLU A 139 18.48 25.46 20.10
C GLU A 139 17.24 26.11 19.46
N LYS A 140 17.09 27.43 19.57
CA LYS A 140 16.02 28.21 18.93
C LYS A 140 16.13 28.19 17.40
N PHE A 141 17.35 28.24 16.86
CA PHE A 141 17.62 28.09 15.43
C PHE A 141 17.28 26.69 14.91
N ASN A 142 17.72 25.63 15.60
CA ASN A 142 17.38 24.25 15.25
C ASN A 142 15.86 24.01 15.29
N LYS A 143 15.16 24.51 16.31
CA LYS A 143 13.70 24.46 16.40
C LYS A 143 13.02 25.23 15.26
N ALA A 144 13.57 26.38 14.84
CA ALA A 144 13.03 27.16 13.73
C ALA A 144 13.19 26.45 12.37
N ILE A 145 14.33 25.78 12.13
CA ILE A 145 14.55 24.99 10.91
C ILE A 145 13.64 23.76 10.88
N ILE A 146 13.56 23.00 11.98
CA ILE A 146 12.67 21.84 12.08
C ILE A 146 11.23 22.25 11.79
N LYS A 147 10.76 23.36 12.38
CA LYS A 147 9.42 23.88 12.14
C LYS A 147 9.17 24.25 10.66
N VAL A 148 10.13 24.88 9.99
CA VAL A 148 10.00 25.22 8.56
C VAL A 148 9.98 23.97 7.67
N ILE A 149 10.70 22.92 8.05
CA ILE A 149 10.68 21.63 7.36
C ILE A 149 9.32 20.95 7.54
N GLU A 150 8.82 20.87 8.78
CA GLU A 150 7.49 20.34 9.10
C GLU A 150 6.39 21.07 8.31
N GLU A 151 6.42 22.41 8.28
CA GLU A 151 5.48 23.24 7.51
C GLU A 151 5.56 23.02 5.98
N ARG A 152 6.72 22.62 5.45
CA ARG A 152 6.90 22.33 4.02
C ARG A 152 6.41 20.91 3.70
N GLU A 153 6.71 19.94 4.55
CA GLU A 153 6.22 18.57 4.41
C GLU A 153 4.69 18.52 4.49
N GLU A 154 4.09 19.29 5.39
CA GLU A 154 2.64 19.44 5.49
C GLU A 154 2.05 20.04 4.21
N ARG A 155 2.65 21.11 3.66
CA ARG A 155 2.23 21.69 2.37
C ARG A 155 2.35 20.72 1.20
N LEU A 156 3.40 19.90 1.16
CA LEU A 156 3.57 18.88 0.12
C LEU A 156 2.54 17.76 0.23
N LYS A 157 2.22 17.30 1.44
CA LYS A 157 1.14 16.34 1.69
C LYS A 157 -0.20 16.90 1.22
N LEU A 158 -0.52 18.14 1.60
CA LEU A 158 -1.76 18.81 1.19
C LEU A 158 -1.85 18.97 -0.33
N ALA A 159 -0.76 19.31 -1.02
CA ALA A 159 -0.74 19.43 -2.49
C ALA A 159 -0.93 18.07 -3.19
N GLN A 160 -0.32 17.01 -2.67
CA GLN A 160 -0.53 15.64 -3.16
C GLN A 160 -1.98 15.18 -2.92
N GLU A 161 -2.53 15.43 -1.74
CA GLU A 161 -3.92 15.12 -1.37
C GLU A 161 -4.93 15.87 -2.26
N SER A 162 -4.69 17.15 -2.55
CA SER A 162 -5.51 17.95 -3.47
C SER A 162 -5.53 17.32 -4.87
N THR A 163 -4.34 17.00 -5.42
CA THR A 163 -4.22 16.37 -6.75
C THR A 163 -4.94 15.02 -6.82
N LEU A 164 -4.88 14.26 -5.72
CA LEU A 164 -5.55 12.97 -5.61
C LEU A 164 -7.07 13.11 -5.59
N THR A 165 -7.55 14.12 -4.87
CA THR A 165 -8.97 14.42 -4.73
C THR A 165 -9.57 14.84 -6.07
N ASP A 166 -8.87 15.69 -6.83
CA ASP A 166 -9.27 16.09 -8.18
C ASP A 166 -9.37 14.86 -9.12
N LYS A 167 -8.40 13.95 -9.04
CA LYS A 167 -8.42 12.70 -9.82
C LYS A 167 -9.61 11.82 -9.44
N ILE A 168 -9.90 11.65 -8.15
CA ILE A 168 -11.03 10.84 -7.67
C ILE A 168 -12.35 11.42 -8.18
N GLU A 169 -12.54 12.74 -8.08
CA GLU A 169 -13.80 13.37 -8.52
C GLU A 169 -13.96 13.30 -10.04
N ASN A 170 -12.87 13.40 -10.82
CA ASN A 170 -12.91 13.17 -12.26
C ASN A 170 -13.33 11.73 -12.60
N GLU A 171 -12.70 10.71 -11.99
CA GLU A 171 -13.06 9.30 -12.23
C GLU A 171 -14.51 9.00 -11.84
N LYS A 172 -14.99 9.60 -10.75
CA LYS A 172 -16.38 9.51 -10.31
C LYS A 172 -17.35 10.10 -11.34
N SER A 173 -17.00 11.23 -11.95
CA SER A 173 -17.79 11.84 -13.02
C SER A 173 -17.84 10.96 -14.27
N GLU A 174 -16.69 10.41 -14.69
CA GLU A 174 -16.60 9.48 -15.81
C GLU A 174 -17.45 8.21 -15.59
N LEU A 175 -17.41 7.64 -14.37
CA LEU A 175 -18.24 6.49 -14.01
C LEU A 175 -19.73 6.81 -14.10
N LYS A 176 -20.16 7.98 -13.60
CA LYS A 176 -21.56 8.43 -13.72
C LYS A 176 -21.99 8.55 -15.18
N THR A 177 -21.16 9.17 -16.02
CA THR A 177 -21.45 9.29 -17.46
C THR A 177 -21.53 7.92 -18.14
N ALA A 178 -20.68 6.96 -17.76
CA ALA A 178 -20.67 5.62 -18.33
C ALA A 178 -21.95 4.82 -18.08
N PHE A 179 -22.74 5.16 -17.06
CA PHE A 179 -24.04 4.53 -16.82
C PHE A 179 -25.10 4.92 -17.85
N ASN A 180 -24.98 6.07 -18.53
CA ASN A 180 -25.98 6.54 -19.49
C ASN A 180 -26.10 5.64 -20.74
N ASN A 181 -25.00 5.01 -21.16
CA ASN A 181 -24.93 4.08 -22.30
C ASN A 181 -24.47 2.67 -21.86
N TYR A 182 -24.84 2.27 -20.64
CA TYR A 182 -24.28 1.09 -19.99
C TYR A 182 -24.41 -0.20 -20.83
N GLU A 183 -25.64 -0.55 -21.22
CA GLU A 183 -25.92 -1.81 -21.92
C GLU A 183 -25.38 -1.84 -23.34
N GLU A 184 -25.40 -0.70 -24.04
CA GLU A 184 -24.87 -0.60 -25.40
C GLU A 184 -23.38 -0.94 -25.43
N GLU A 185 -22.59 -0.29 -24.58
CA GLU A 185 -21.15 -0.47 -24.49
C GLU A 185 -20.76 -1.81 -23.84
N LEU A 186 -21.55 -2.32 -22.89
CA LEU A 186 -21.30 -3.64 -22.29
C LEU A 186 -21.38 -4.74 -23.35
N PHE A 187 -22.43 -4.72 -24.17
CA PHE A 187 -22.70 -5.75 -25.17
C PHE A 187 -22.05 -5.50 -26.54
N ALA A 188 -21.41 -4.34 -26.74
CA ALA A 188 -20.67 -4.04 -27.96
C ALA A 188 -19.58 -5.09 -28.27
N GLY A 189 -19.70 -5.76 -29.41
CA GLY A 189 -18.77 -6.80 -29.86
C GLY A 189 -18.83 -8.11 -29.05
N ILE A 190 -19.93 -8.36 -28.34
CA ILE A 190 -20.14 -9.59 -27.56
C ILE A 190 -20.95 -10.61 -28.36
N SER A 191 -20.40 -11.83 -28.50
CA SER A 191 -21.10 -12.96 -29.10
C SER A 191 -22.18 -13.48 -28.15
N GLY A 192 -23.40 -13.68 -28.66
CA GLY A 192 -24.54 -14.17 -27.87
C GLY A 192 -25.29 -13.10 -27.07
N ALA A 193 -25.00 -11.81 -27.28
CA ALA A 193 -25.63 -10.71 -26.53
C ALA A 193 -27.17 -10.74 -26.55
N ALA A 194 -27.78 -11.08 -27.69
CA ALA A 194 -29.25 -11.16 -27.82
C ALA A 194 -29.86 -12.25 -26.91
N GLU A 195 -29.20 -13.40 -26.78
CA GLU A 195 -29.65 -14.49 -25.89
C GLU A 195 -29.57 -14.06 -24.42
N ILE A 196 -28.45 -13.42 -24.03
CA ILE A 196 -28.25 -12.90 -22.68
C ILE A 196 -29.34 -11.88 -22.33
N LYS A 197 -29.60 -10.92 -23.22
CA LYS A 197 -30.65 -9.90 -23.04
C LYS A 197 -32.03 -10.52 -22.86
N ASN A 198 -32.40 -11.52 -23.68
CA ASN A 198 -33.67 -12.22 -23.54
C ASN A 198 -33.82 -12.93 -22.17
N ILE A 199 -32.77 -13.61 -21.70
CA ILE A 199 -32.81 -14.26 -20.38
C ILE A 199 -32.90 -13.20 -19.27
N MET A 200 -32.19 -12.07 -19.40
CA MET A 200 -32.26 -10.97 -18.43
C MET A 200 -33.63 -10.30 -18.39
N ASP A 201 -34.29 -10.10 -19.53
CA ASP A 201 -35.65 -9.56 -19.57
C ASP A 201 -36.65 -10.48 -18.85
N ARG A 202 -36.54 -11.79 -19.03
CA ARG A 202 -37.36 -12.77 -18.30
C ARG A 202 -37.09 -12.71 -16.80
N TYR A 203 -35.81 -12.66 -16.41
CA TYR A 203 -35.42 -12.54 -15.00
C TYR A 203 -35.93 -11.26 -14.35
N TYR A 204 -35.79 -10.11 -15.03
CA TYR A 204 -36.28 -8.82 -14.53
C TYR A 204 -37.81 -8.82 -14.37
N ASN A 205 -38.54 -9.38 -15.35
CA ASN A 205 -40.00 -9.47 -15.28
C ASN A 205 -40.46 -10.38 -14.14
N ASN A 206 -39.82 -11.54 -13.95
CA ASN A 206 -40.12 -12.42 -12.82
C ASN A 206 -39.90 -11.71 -11.48
N LYS A 207 -38.76 -11.04 -11.29
CA LYS A 207 -38.46 -10.21 -10.11
C LYS A 207 -39.55 -9.17 -9.84
N ARG A 208 -39.98 -8.47 -10.89
CA ARG A 208 -41.01 -7.43 -10.82
C ARG A 208 -42.38 -8.00 -10.42
N ASN A 209 -42.71 -9.19 -10.91
CA ASN A 209 -43.97 -9.87 -10.65
C ASN A 209 -43.96 -10.75 -9.40
N GLN A 210 -42.80 -10.90 -8.74
CA GLN A 210 -42.57 -11.83 -7.62
C GLN A 210 -42.73 -13.31 -8.02
N ASP A 211 -42.44 -13.63 -9.29
CA ASP A 211 -42.44 -15.00 -9.80
C ASP A 211 -41.15 -15.75 -9.40
N GLU A 212 -41.17 -17.09 -9.47
CA GLU A 212 -40.01 -17.92 -9.15
C GLU A 212 -38.89 -17.84 -10.20
N ASP A 213 -37.70 -17.41 -9.78
CA ASP A 213 -36.50 -17.32 -10.64
C ASP A 213 -35.62 -18.58 -10.64
N THR A 214 -35.87 -19.52 -9.73
CA THR A 214 -35.06 -20.73 -9.53
C THR A 214 -34.74 -21.48 -10.84
N PRO A 215 -35.67 -21.61 -11.81
CA PRO A 215 -35.38 -22.27 -13.09
C PRO A 215 -34.43 -21.49 -14.02
N LEU A 216 -34.39 -20.16 -13.90
CA LEU A 216 -33.54 -19.29 -14.74
C LEU A 216 -32.12 -19.17 -14.20
N GLN A 217 -31.91 -19.32 -12.89
CA GLN A 217 -30.60 -19.11 -12.26
C GLN A 217 -29.46 -19.96 -12.87
N PRO A 218 -29.63 -21.28 -13.17
CA PRO A 218 -28.55 -22.05 -13.80
C PRO A 218 -28.17 -21.51 -15.18
N GLN A 219 -29.16 -21.09 -15.98
CA GLN A 219 -28.94 -20.51 -17.32
C GLN A 219 -28.19 -19.19 -17.20
N LEU A 220 -28.63 -18.31 -16.28
CA LEU A 220 -27.98 -17.04 -15.99
C LEU A 220 -26.54 -17.21 -15.53
N ILE A 221 -26.26 -18.17 -14.64
CA ILE A 221 -24.89 -18.45 -14.17
C ILE A 221 -23.99 -18.86 -15.34
N VAL A 222 -24.47 -19.75 -16.22
CA VAL A 222 -23.71 -20.18 -17.40
C VAL A 222 -23.41 -18.99 -18.31
N GLN A 223 -24.44 -18.20 -18.63
CA GLN A 223 -24.31 -17.04 -19.52
C GLN A 223 -23.45 -15.92 -18.92
N PHE A 224 -23.58 -15.65 -17.62
CA PHE A 224 -22.75 -14.70 -16.91
C PHE A 224 -21.27 -15.05 -17.05
N TRP A 225 -20.88 -16.29 -16.76
CA TRP A 225 -19.47 -16.68 -16.83
C TRP A 225 -18.97 -16.78 -18.28
N ALA A 226 -19.84 -17.05 -19.26
CA ALA A 226 -19.50 -16.97 -20.68
C ALA A 226 -19.19 -15.52 -21.10
N LEU A 227 -20.04 -14.57 -20.70
CA LEU A 227 -19.82 -13.14 -20.91
C LEU A 227 -18.55 -12.65 -20.20
N TYR A 228 -18.37 -13.07 -18.94
CA TYR A 228 -17.19 -12.78 -18.12
C TYR A 228 -15.90 -13.19 -18.81
N LYS A 229 -15.88 -14.41 -19.36
CA LYS A 229 -14.74 -14.91 -20.12
C LYS A 229 -14.47 -14.04 -21.35
N GLN A 230 -15.48 -13.74 -22.16
CA GLN A 230 -15.29 -12.92 -23.36
C GLN A 230 -14.71 -11.54 -23.04
N ILE A 231 -15.26 -10.85 -22.03
CA ILE A 231 -14.80 -9.53 -21.62
C ILE A 231 -13.41 -9.59 -20.96
N ALA A 232 -13.10 -10.64 -20.19
CA ALA A 232 -11.78 -10.83 -19.61
C ALA A 232 -10.68 -10.96 -20.68
N TYR A 233 -10.95 -11.62 -21.82
CA TYR A 233 -10.02 -11.64 -22.95
C TYR A 233 -9.79 -10.26 -23.55
N GLN A 234 -10.84 -9.44 -23.63
CA GLN A 234 -10.71 -8.04 -24.07
C GLN A 234 -9.90 -7.20 -23.08
N ALA A 235 -9.99 -7.50 -21.78
CA ALA A 235 -9.28 -6.78 -20.72
C ALA A 235 -7.75 -6.97 -20.75
N ILE A 236 -7.23 -8.02 -21.40
CA ILE A 236 -5.77 -8.24 -21.57
C ILE A 236 -5.11 -7.02 -22.21
N ASN A 237 -5.80 -6.44 -23.20
CA ASN A 237 -5.45 -5.19 -23.85
C ASN A 237 -6.19 -4.04 -23.14
N SER A 238 -5.67 -3.62 -21.99
CA SER A 238 -6.32 -2.64 -21.10
C SER A 238 -6.72 -1.31 -21.77
N ALA A 239 -6.13 -0.95 -22.91
CA ALA A 239 -6.49 0.23 -23.70
C ALA A 239 -7.86 0.12 -24.39
N SER A 240 -8.42 -1.09 -24.53
CA SER A 240 -9.70 -1.32 -25.23
C SER A 240 -10.88 -1.64 -24.31
N LEU A 241 -10.71 -1.63 -22.99
CA LEU A 241 -11.79 -1.97 -22.07
C LEU A 241 -12.60 -0.73 -21.68
N SER A 242 -13.84 -0.65 -22.15
CA SER A 242 -14.79 0.40 -21.75
C SER A 242 -15.11 0.34 -20.25
N LEU A 243 -15.53 1.47 -19.66
CA LEU A 243 -15.88 1.54 -18.24
C LEU A 243 -17.04 0.60 -17.88
N GLN A 244 -17.98 0.39 -18.79
CA GLN A 244 -19.13 -0.50 -18.66
C GLN A 244 -18.67 -1.96 -18.54
N LYS A 245 -17.77 -2.39 -19.42
CA LYS A 245 -17.16 -3.73 -19.35
C LYS A 245 -16.34 -3.92 -18.08
N ARG A 246 -15.60 -2.88 -17.65
CA ARG A 246 -14.89 -2.87 -16.36
C ARG A 246 -15.86 -3.02 -15.19
N MET A 247 -16.94 -2.24 -15.16
CA MET A 247 -17.96 -2.30 -14.12
C MET A 247 -18.63 -3.67 -14.07
N PHE A 248 -18.89 -4.31 -15.22
CA PHE A 248 -19.36 -5.69 -15.25
C PHE A 248 -18.35 -6.67 -14.63
N LEU A 249 -17.06 -6.61 -15.00
CA LEU A 249 -16.04 -7.51 -14.43
C LEU A 249 -15.85 -7.35 -12.91
N ARG A 250 -16.02 -6.12 -12.41
CA ARG A 250 -15.85 -5.78 -10.98
C ARG A 250 -17.08 -6.06 -10.14
N TYR A 251 -18.22 -5.60 -10.64
CA TYR A 251 -19.44 -5.50 -9.86
C TYR A 251 -20.47 -6.57 -10.23
N GLY A 252 -20.37 -7.19 -11.41
CA GLY A 252 -21.37 -8.15 -11.89
C GLY A 252 -22.66 -7.48 -12.38
N ILE A 253 -22.60 -6.20 -12.77
CA ILE A 253 -23.74 -5.45 -13.30
C ILE A 253 -23.96 -5.87 -14.75
N ILE A 254 -24.95 -6.72 -14.99
CA ILE A 254 -25.33 -7.18 -16.33
C ILE A 254 -26.50 -6.40 -16.91
N ASP A 255 -27.36 -5.86 -16.05
CA ASP A 255 -28.58 -5.15 -16.37
C ASP A 255 -28.74 -3.99 -15.39
N ILE A 256 -28.80 -2.77 -15.92
CA ILE A 256 -28.81 -1.56 -15.11
C ILE A 256 -30.12 -1.41 -14.33
N ARG A 257 -31.22 -2.03 -14.79
CA ARG A 257 -32.54 -1.97 -14.15
C ARG A 257 -32.56 -2.67 -12.78
N LEU A 258 -31.59 -3.52 -12.49
CA LEU A 258 -31.41 -4.17 -11.18
C LEU A 258 -30.62 -3.31 -10.18
N VAL A 259 -30.05 -2.19 -10.62
CA VAL A 259 -29.18 -1.34 -9.82
C VAL A 259 -29.90 -0.04 -9.45
N SER A 260 -30.04 0.24 -8.16
CA SER A 260 -30.65 1.46 -7.65
C SER A 260 -29.72 2.65 -7.84
N GLU A 261 -30.28 3.86 -7.92
CA GLU A 261 -29.48 5.10 -7.98
C GLU A 261 -28.52 5.22 -6.78
N GLN A 262 -28.97 4.83 -5.59
CA GLN A 262 -28.14 4.82 -4.38
C GLN A 262 -26.93 3.88 -4.53
N LEU A 263 -27.13 2.67 -5.09
CA LEU A 263 -26.03 1.74 -5.32
C LEU A 263 -25.06 2.26 -6.39
N ILE A 264 -25.57 2.91 -7.45
CA ILE A 264 -24.75 3.59 -8.45
C ILE A 264 -23.87 4.67 -7.81
N GLU A 265 -24.43 5.51 -6.93
CA GLU A 265 -23.67 6.52 -6.20
C GLU A 265 -22.53 5.89 -5.39
N TYR A 266 -22.82 4.83 -4.63
CA TYR A 266 -21.80 4.12 -3.85
C TYR A 266 -20.72 3.45 -4.71
N ILE A 267 -21.06 2.94 -5.90
CA ILE A 267 -20.08 2.39 -6.83
C ILE A 267 -19.16 3.51 -7.35
N CYS A 268 -19.74 4.66 -7.71
CA CYS A 268 -19.01 5.81 -8.22
C CYS A 268 -18.11 6.48 -7.17
N GLU A 269 -18.38 6.32 -5.87
CA GLU A 269 -17.48 6.76 -4.80
C GLU A 269 -16.13 6.01 -4.79
N SER A 270 -16.09 4.78 -5.33
CA SER A 270 -14.86 4.01 -5.40
C SER A 270 -14.12 4.29 -6.70
N PRO A 271 -12.90 4.85 -6.67
CA PRO A 271 -12.13 5.11 -7.87
C PRO A 271 -11.87 3.80 -8.62
N TYR A 272 -11.93 3.87 -9.96
CA TYR A 272 -11.66 2.68 -10.76
C TYR A 272 -10.16 2.41 -10.84
N SER A 273 -9.31 3.44 -10.84
CA SER A 273 -7.86 3.23 -10.78
C SER A 273 -7.39 2.86 -9.38
N ASN A 274 -6.29 2.10 -9.29
CA ASN A 274 -5.67 1.79 -8.00
C ASN A 274 -4.79 2.94 -7.53
N ILE A 275 -5.45 4.02 -7.10
CA ILE A 275 -4.82 5.30 -6.75
C ILE A 275 -3.80 5.17 -5.61
N TYR A 276 -4.14 4.39 -4.59
CA TYR A 276 -3.30 4.19 -3.39
C TYR A 276 -2.32 3.03 -3.52
N ASN A 277 -2.29 2.36 -4.68
CA ASN A 277 -1.52 1.14 -4.91
C ASN A 277 -1.80 0.05 -3.85
N ASP A 278 -3.07 -0.06 -3.44
CA ASP A 278 -3.51 -1.07 -2.48
C ASP A 278 -3.29 -2.47 -3.07
N PRO A 279 -2.90 -3.47 -2.27
CA PRO A 279 -2.78 -4.86 -2.72
C PRO A 279 -4.16 -5.53 -2.85
N VAL A 280 -5.18 -4.78 -3.29
CA VAL A 280 -6.57 -5.21 -3.42
C VAL A 280 -6.98 -5.07 -4.88
N TYR A 281 -7.19 -6.21 -5.53
CA TYR A 281 -7.40 -6.29 -6.97
C TYR A 281 -8.80 -6.78 -7.29
N TYR A 282 -9.36 -6.13 -8.31
CA TYR A 282 -10.44 -6.72 -9.08
C TYR A 282 -9.87 -7.55 -10.22
N PHE A 283 -10.72 -8.36 -10.84
CA PHE A 283 -10.29 -9.30 -11.86
C PHE A 283 -9.96 -8.68 -13.22
N ASP A 284 -10.51 -7.51 -13.55
CA ASP A 284 -10.05 -6.72 -14.70
C ASP A 284 -8.59 -6.26 -14.56
N GLU A 285 -8.05 -6.23 -13.33
CA GLU A 285 -6.65 -5.88 -13.05
C GLU A 285 -5.80 -7.13 -12.83
N TRP A 286 -6.37 -8.15 -12.19
CA TRP A 286 -5.69 -9.40 -11.85
C TRP A 286 -5.33 -10.19 -13.11
N LEU A 287 -6.32 -10.47 -13.97
CA LEU A 287 -6.19 -11.36 -15.12
C LEU A 287 -5.18 -10.88 -16.16
N PRO A 288 -5.11 -9.58 -16.53
CA PRO A 288 -4.04 -9.11 -17.42
C PRO A 288 -2.64 -9.29 -16.82
N GLY A 289 -2.49 -9.23 -15.49
CA GLY A 289 -1.21 -9.48 -14.83
C GLY A 289 -0.79 -10.95 -14.91
N ILE A 290 -1.74 -11.88 -14.80
CA ILE A 290 -1.51 -13.31 -14.99
C ILE A 290 -1.10 -13.60 -16.44
N TYR A 291 -1.87 -13.09 -17.41
CA TYR A 291 -1.57 -13.28 -18.83
C TYR A 291 -0.17 -12.77 -19.20
N LYS A 292 0.21 -11.59 -18.68
CA LYS A 292 1.52 -10.95 -18.90
C LYS A 292 2.66 -11.57 -18.09
N GLY A 293 2.39 -12.58 -17.25
CA GLY A 293 3.38 -13.22 -16.39
C GLY A 293 3.91 -12.31 -15.26
N LYS A 294 3.21 -11.22 -14.96
CA LYS A 294 3.53 -10.33 -13.82
C LYS A 294 3.09 -10.92 -12.48
N ARG A 295 2.21 -11.92 -12.51
CA ARG A 295 1.65 -12.58 -11.32
C ARG A 295 1.56 -14.08 -11.58
N GLU A 296 1.71 -14.85 -10.51
CA GLU A 296 1.55 -16.29 -10.54
C GLU A 296 0.07 -16.70 -10.59
N ILE A 297 -0.23 -17.82 -11.25
CA ILE A 297 -1.56 -18.41 -11.20
C ILE A 297 -1.91 -18.84 -9.78
N SER A 298 -3.20 -18.77 -9.46
CA SER A 298 -3.74 -19.25 -8.20
C SER A 298 -3.68 -20.77 -8.13
N LEU A 299 -3.14 -21.27 -7.01
CA LEU A 299 -3.14 -22.70 -6.71
C LEU A 299 -4.53 -23.13 -6.26
N VAL A 300 -4.92 -24.36 -6.61
CA VAL A 300 -6.17 -24.95 -6.13
C VAL A 300 -5.87 -26.38 -5.68
N ASP A 301 -5.96 -26.63 -4.38
CA ASP A 301 -5.74 -27.98 -3.84
C ASP A 301 -6.93 -28.92 -4.13
N GLU A 302 -8.13 -28.37 -4.40
CA GLU A 302 -9.37 -29.14 -4.62
C GLU A 302 -9.67 -29.51 -6.09
N ILE A 303 -8.93 -28.99 -7.07
CA ILE A 303 -9.11 -29.41 -8.47
C ILE A 303 -8.32 -30.71 -8.67
N LYS A 304 -9.03 -31.77 -9.11
CA LYS A 304 -8.51 -33.14 -9.34
C LYS A 304 -7.25 -33.22 -10.22
N THR A 305 -6.87 -32.15 -10.89
CA THR A 305 -5.60 -32.02 -11.62
C THR A 305 -4.64 -31.12 -10.84
N ARG A 306 -3.96 -31.72 -9.85
CA ARG A 306 -2.82 -31.07 -9.19
C ARG A 306 -1.75 -30.85 -10.26
N LEU A 307 -1.56 -29.60 -10.69
CA LEU A 307 -0.58 -29.27 -11.72
C LEU A 307 0.80 -29.74 -11.28
N THR A 308 1.44 -30.58 -12.09
CA THR A 308 2.84 -30.93 -11.90
C THR A 308 3.69 -29.67 -11.92
N SER A 309 4.88 -29.71 -11.30
CA SER A 309 5.81 -28.57 -11.32
C SER A 309 6.18 -28.14 -12.75
N LYS A 310 6.14 -29.08 -13.71
CA LYS A 310 6.40 -28.81 -15.14
C LYS A 310 5.23 -28.09 -15.80
N GLU A 311 3.99 -28.57 -15.61
CA GLU A 311 2.79 -27.91 -16.13
C GLU A 311 2.64 -26.50 -15.57
N TYR A 312 2.90 -26.32 -14.27
CA TYR A 312 2.86 -25.01 -13.63
C TYR A 312 3.84 -24.02 -14.27
N LYS A 313 5.09 -24.43 -14.51
CA LYS A 313 6.10 -23.56 -15.15
C LYS A 313 5.76 -23.21 -16.61
N ASN A 314 5.03 -24.08 -17.29
CA ASN A 314 4.60 -23.89 -18.67
C ASN A 314 3.29 -23.08 -18.78
N MET A 315 2.62 -22.82 -17.65
CA MET A 315 1.38 -22.07 -17.62
C MET A 315 1.64 -20.57 -17.81
N LYS A 316 1.62 -20.11 -19.07
CA LYS A 316 1.84 -18.71 -19.46
C LYS A 316 0.80 -18.26 -20.49
N GLY A 317 0.55 -16.96 -20.59
CA GLY A 317 -0.35 -16.40 -21.61
C GLY A 317 -1.77 -16.94 -21.51
N ASP A 318 -2.33 -17.38 -22.64
CA ASP A 318 -3.71 -17.88 -22.75
C ASP A 318 -4.01 -19.10 -21.84
N PRO A 319 -3.18 -20.16 -21.78
CA PRO A 319 -3.36 -21.24 -20.80
C PRO A 319 -3.46 -20.77 -19.35
N ALA A 320 -2.59 -19.84 -18.92
CA ALA A 320 -2.62 -19.28 -17.57
C ALA A 320 -3.89 -18.49 -17.30
N LEU A 321 -4.32 -17.70 -18.27
CA LEU A 321 -5.55 -16.93 -18.17
C LEU A 321 -6.79 -17.84 -18.07
N ARG A 322 -6.84 -18.92 -18.85
CA ARG A 322 -7.95 -19.90 -18.79
C ARG A 322 -8.01 -20.57 -17.42
N HIS A 323 -6.87 -21.06 -16.94
CA HIS A 323 -6.77 -21.67 -15.60
C HIS A 323 -7.21 -20.70 -14.52
N GLU A 324 -6.76 -19.44 -14.59
CA GLU A 324 -7.14 -18.45 -13.60
C GLU A 324 -8.63 -18.16 -13.66
N LEU A 325 -9.22 -17.95 -14.84
CA LEU A 325 -10.66 -17.71 -14.99
C LEU A 325 -11.52 -18.82 -14.36
N ASP A 326 -11.15 -20.09 -14.57
CA ASP A 326 -11.85 -21.22 -13.97
C ASP A 326 -11.67 -21.22 -12.43
N THR A 327 -10.47 -20.86 -11.96
CA THR A 327 -10.18 -20.69 -10.54
C THR A 327 -10.99 -19.55 -9.92
N LEU A 328 -11.16 -18.42 -10.60
CA LEU A 328 -11.95 -17.29 -10.13
C LEU A 328 -13.43 -17.64 -10.00
N LYS A 329 -13.98 -18.34 -10.99
CA LYS A 329 -15.34 -18.88 -10.93
C LYS A 329 -15.52 -19.79 -9.72
N PHE A 330 -14.50 -20.60 -9.42
CA PHE A 330 -14.50 -21.46 -8.25
C PHE A 330 -14.40 -20.67 -6.94
N MET A 331 -13.51 -19.68 -6.85
CA MET A 331 -13.39 -18.75 -5.72
C MET A 331 -14.71 -18.04 -5.41
N ALA A 332 -15.40 -17.51 -6.43
CA ALA A 332 -16.69 -16.85 -6.27
C ALA A 332 -17.76 -17.82 -5.74
N LYS A 333 -17.80 -19.05 -6.28
CA LYS A 333 -18.70 -20.11 -5.81
C LYS A 333 -18.46 -20.49 -4.36
N ILE A 334 -17.20 -20.62 -3.95
CA ILE A 334 -16.83 -21.01 -2.58
C ILE A 334 -17.13 -19.86 -1.61
N SER A 335 -16.85 -18.62 -2.00
CA SER A 335 -17.15 -17.41 -1.20
C SER A 335 -18.66 -17.22 -0.98
N ALA A 336 -19.49 -17.60 -1.96
CA ALA A 336 -20.95 -17.66 -1.81
C ALA A 336 -21.41 -18.63 -0.70
N GLY A 337 -20.64 -19.68 -0.43
CA GLY A 337 -20.96 -20.68 0.58
C GLY A 337 -22.10 -21.63 0.18
N LYS A 338 -22.42 -22.59 1.06
CA LYS A 338 -23.40 -23.65 0.78
C LYS A 338 -24.84 -23.12 0.60
N ARG A 339 -25.20 -22.07 1.34
CA ARG A 339 -26.55 -21.48 1.38
C ARG A 339 -26.67 -20.12 0.69
N GLY A 340 -25.57 -19.54 0.20
CA GLY A 340 -25.60 -18.20 -0.40
C GLY A 340 -26.12 -18.19 -1.83
N LEU A 341 -26.50 -16.99 -2.28
CA LEU A 341 -26.92 -16.73 -3.65
C LEU A 341 -25.73 -16.96 -4.59
N LYS A 342 -25.76 -18.05 -5.35
CA LYS A 342 -24.69 -18.42 -6.30
C LYS A 342 -24.70 -17.61 -7.59
N LEU A 343 -25.63 -16.65 -7.70
CA LEU A 343 -25.79 -15.81 -8.87
C LEU A 343 -24.86 -14.58 -8.72
N PRO A 344 -23.81 -14.46 -9.54
CA PRO A 344 -22.85 -13.35 -9.45
C PRO A 344 -23.35 -12.06 -10.12
N ILE A 345 -24.67 -11.82 -10.10
CA ILE A 345 -25.31 -10.65 -10.71
C ILE A 345 -25.61 -9.65 -9.60
N LEU A 346 -25.15 -8.41 -9.73
CA LEU A 346 -25.50 -7.37 -8.78
C LEU A 346 -26.96 -6.99 -8.90
N ASP A 347 -27.68 -7.14 -7.79
CA ASP A 347 -29.08 -6.77 -7.67
C ASP A 347 -29.29 -6.02 -6.35
N SER A 348 -29.81 -4.81 -6.47
CA SER A 348 -30.08 -3.94 -5.32
C SER A 348 -31.15 -4.51 -4.41
N ALA A 349 -32.14 -5.23 -4.96
CA ALA A 349 -33.18 -5.85 -4.14
C ALA A 349 -32.62 -6.98 -3.26
N SER A 350 -31.49 -7.57 -3.66
CA SER A 350 -30.80 -8.62 -2.90
C SER A 350 -29.80 -8.07 -1.88
N ILE A 351 -29.59 -6.76 -1.84
CA ILE A 351 -28.63 -6.08 -0.96
C ILE A 351 -29.42 -5.14 -0.04
N GLY A 352 -29.28 -5.30 1.28
CA GLY A 352 -29.85 -4.35 2.24
C GLY A 352 -29.12 -3.00 2.20
N ASN A 353 -28.50 -2.61 3.32
CA ASN A 353 -27.71 -1.37 3.35
C ASN A 353 -26.44 -1.48 2.49
N HIS A 354 -26.50 -0.98 1.24
CA HIS A 354 -25.42 -1.03 0.27
C HIS A 354 -24.06 -0.55 0.82
N LYS A 355 -24.07 0.47 1.69
CA LYS A 355 -22.85 1.09 2.23
C LYS A 355 -22.01 0.15 3.08
N ASP A 356 -22.66 -0.68 3.87
CA ASP A 356 -22.01 -1.49 4.92
C ASP A 356 -21.59 -2.87 4.41
N VAL A 357 -22.06 -3.25 3.23
CA VAL A 357 -21.90 -4.61 2.68
C VAL A 357 -21.11 -4.67 1.38
N LEU A 358 -20.98 -3.55 0.65
CA LEU A 358 -20.22 -3.49 -0.60
C LEU A 358 -18.71 -3.36 -0.34
N CYS A 359 -17.99 -4.46 -0.52
CA CYS A 359 -16.54 -4.59 -0.37
C CYS A 359 -15.79 -3.93 -1.53
N THR A 360 -15.75 -2.60 -1.58
CA THR A 360 -14.90 -1.87 -2.53
C THR A 360 -13.43 -1.90 -2.13
N ARG A 361 -12.52 -1.68 -3.10
CA ARG A 361 -11.06 -1.65 -2.87
C ARG A 361 -10.69 -0.82 -1.64
N THR A 362 -11.10 0.44 -1.63
CA THR A 362 -10.76 1.41 -0.59
C THR A 362 -11.25 0.95 0.78
N LYS A 363 -12.49 0.45 0.86
CA LYS A 363 -13.06 -0.02 2.12
C LYS A 363 -12.34 -1.28 2.63
N VAL A 364 -12.07 -2.24 1.76
CA VAL A 364 -11.34 -3.47 2.12
C VAL A 364 -9.93 -3.12 2.60
N ALA A 365 -9.18 -2.31 1.85
CA ALA A 365 -7.83 -1.87 2.21
C ALA A 365 -7.81 -1.14 3.56
N THR A 366 -8.77 -0.23 3.78
CA THR A 366 -8.90 0.49 5.06
C THR A 366 -9.11 -0.45 6.24
N HIS A 367 -9.98 -1.46 6.10
CA HIS A 367 -10.22 -2.42 7.18
C HIS A 367 -9.02 -3.33 7.43
N ILE A 368 -8.30 -3.75 6.38
CA ILE A 368 -7.07 -4.54 6.53
C ILE A 368 -6.01 -3.72 7.27
N LYS A 369 -5.80 -2.47 6.86
CA LYS A 369 -4.84 -1.56 7.49
C LYS A 369 -5.19 -1.31 8.97
N LYS A 370 -6.47 -1.12 9.29
CA LYS A 370 -6.95 -1.00 10.68
C LYS A 370 -6.58 -2.23 11.51
N VAL A 371 -6.79 -3.44 10.97
CA VAL A 371 -6.46 -4.67 11.70
C VAL A 371 -4.95 -4.83 11.82
N ASP A 372 -4.19 -4.69 10.73
CA ASP A 372 -2.75 -4.85 10.71
C ASP A 372 -2.04 -3.84 11.61
N GLU A 373 -2.24 -2.54 11.43
CA GLU A 373 -1.43 -1.54 12.13
C GLU A 373 -1.85 -1.32 13.59
N ILE A 374 -3.16 -1.40 13.88
CA ILE A 374 -3.72 -0.96 15.16
C ILE A 374 -4.09 -2.15 16.04
N ILE A 375 -4.79 -3.13 15.48
CA ILE A 375 -5.39 -4.20 16.29
C ILE A 375 -4.42 -5.35 16.48
N ASP A 376 -3.83 -5.87 15.43
CA ASP A 376 -3.01 -7.07 15.42
C ASP A 376 -1.77 -6.90 14.51
N PRO A 377 -0.76 -6.15 15.00
CA PRO A 377 0.48 -5.85 14.26
C PRO A 377 1.37 -7.05 13.97
N THR A 378 0.95 -8.24 14.41
CA THR A 378 1.69 -9.48 14.17
C THR A 378 1.10 -10.30 13.04
N ILE A 379 -0.07 -9.92 12.50
CA ILE A 379 -0.80 -10.75 11.53
C ILE A 379 0.04 -11.06 10.29
N PHE A 380 0.74 -10.07 9.74
CA PHE A 380 1.55 -10.23 8.53
C PHE A 380 3.04 -10.37 8.79
N GLN A 381 3.43 -10.61 10.04
CA GLN A 381 4.83 -10.86 10.39
C GLN A 381 5.21 -12.30 10.04
N ARG A 382 6.24 -12.45 9.21
CA ARG A 382 6.81 -13.72 8.81
C ARG A 382 8.23 -13.85 9.34
N ALA A 383 8.50 -14.91 10.08
CA ALA A 383 9.85 -15.25 10.49
C ALA A 383 10.60 -15.88 9.30
N THR A 384 11.64 -15.21 8.84
CA THR A 384 12.54 -15.67 7.77
C THR A 384 13.96 -15.80 8.32
N LEU A 385 14.88 -16.38 7.55
CA LEU A 385 16.29 -16.44 7.93
C LEU A 385 16.90 -15.05 8.16
N ASP A 386 16.44 -14.05 7.41
CA ASP A 386 16.89 -12.65 7.52
C ASP A 386 16.20 -11.88 8.67
N GLY A 387 15.42 -12.57 9.49
CA GLY A 387 14.62 -11.98 10.57
C GLY A 387 13.13 -11.87 10.24
N ILE A 388 12.43 -11.02 10.98
CA ILE A 388 10.97 -10.86 10.85
C ILE A 388 10.68 -9.85 9.75
N LYS A 389 9.93 -10.26 8.73
CA LYS A 389 9.48 -9.39 7.64
C LYS A 389 7.96 -9.21 7.67
N HIS A 390 7.51 -8.04 7.24
CA HIS A 390 6.08 -7.73 7.10
C HIS A 390 5.66 -8.01 5.64
N VAL A 391 4.75 -8.95 5.44
CA VAL A 391 4.31 -9.43 4.11
C VAL A 391 2.78 -9.46 4.06
N PRO A 392 2.13 -8.34 3.71
CA PRO A 392 0.67 -8.27 3.64
C PRO A 392 0.11 -9.12 2.48
N PRO A 393 -1.12 -9.64 2.61
CA PRO A 393 -1.76 -10.43 1.58
C PRO A 393 -2.21 -9.55 0.41
N VAL A 394 -2.29 -10.18 -0.76
CA VAL A 394 -3.09 -9.69 -1.87
C VAL A 394 -4.54 -10.10 -1.65
N VAL A 395 -5.48 -9.17 -1.81
CA VAL A 395 -6.92 -9.46 -1.79
C VAL A 395 -7.47 -9.49 -3.20
N LEU A 396 -8.24 -10.53 -3.50
CA LEU A 396 -8.99 -10.66 -4.75
C LEU A 396 -10.48 -10.47 -4.47
N ILE A 397 -11.08 -9.43 -5.04
CA ILE A 397 -12.51 -9.18 -4.91
C ILE A 397 -13.25 -9.98 -6.00
N THR A 398 -14.02 -10.99 -5.59
CA THR A 398 -14.85 -11.79 -6.51
C THR A 398 -16.22 -11.14 -6.73
N PRO A 399 -16.78 -11.17 -7.95
CA PRO A 399 -18.13 -10.69 -8.18
C PRO A 399 -19.16 -11.56 -7.43
N GLY A 400 -20.29 -10.95 -7.09
CA GLY A 400 -21.40 -11.62 -6.41
C GLY A 400 -21.38 -11.52 -4.89
N TYR A 401 -22.20 -12.38 -4.28
CA TYR A 401 -22.53 -12.36 -2.87
C TYR A 401 -21.76 -13.45 -2.14
N GLY A 402 -21.26 -13.14 -0.95
CA GLY A 402 -20.56 -14.13 -0.15
C GLY A 402 -20.77 -13.99 1.33
N LEU A 403 -20.67 -15.15 1.99
CA LEU A 403 -20.85 -15.26 3.42
C LEU A 403 -19.58 -14.84 4.16
N HIS A 404 -18.41 -15.30 3.68
CA HIS A 404 -17.13 -15.09 4.33
C HIS A 404 -16.02 -14.89 3.30
N SER A 405 -15.10 -13.96 3.59
CA SER A 405 -13.78 -13.97 2.95
C SER A 405 -12.94 -15.10 3.53
N MET A 406 -11.97 -15.58 2.77
CA MET A 406 -11.08 -16.66 3.22
C MET A 406 -9.69 -16.52 2.62
N CYS A 407 -8.71 -17.10 3.31
CA CYS A 407 -7.38 -17.28 2.75
C CYS A 407 -7.41 -18.41 1.72
N TRP A 408 -7.18 -18.04 0.46
CA TRP A 408 -7.13 -18.97 -0.65
C TRP A 408 -5.77 -19.67 -0.74
N GLN A 409 -4.70 -18.93 -0.50
CA GLN A 409 -3.33 -19.41 -0.64
C GLN A 409 -2.40 -18.62 0.27
N ILE A 410 -1.40 -19.27 0.85
CA ILE A 410 -0.54 -18.64 1.89
C ILE A 410 0.67 -17.90 1.32
N CYS A 411 1.21 -18.37 0.21
CA CYS A 411 2.34 -17.76 -0.48
C CYS A 411 2.31 -18.20 -1.93
N ASP A 412 3.01 -17.47 -2.78
CA ASP A 412 3.26 -17.89 -4.16
C ASP A 412 4.03 -19.21 -4.20
N LYS A 413 3.90 -19.96 -5.31
CA LYS A 413 4.50 -21.30 -5.41
C LYS A 413 6.02 -21.21 -5.48
N ASN A 414 6.54 -20.20 -6.18
CA ASN A 414 7.98 -20.02 -6.34
C ASN A 414 8.62 -19.22 -5.20
N ASP A 415 7.81 -18.54 -4.37
CA ASP A 415 8.29 -17.69 -3.29
C ASP A 415 7.54 -17.98 -1.98
N ARG A 416 8.08 -18.92 -1.20
CA ARG A 416 7.51 -19.33 0.09
C ARG A 416 7.67 -18.27 1.17
N ASP A 417 8.77 -17.54 1.14
CA ASP A 417 9.19 -16.68 2.25
C ASP A 417 8.58 -15.27 2.07
N TYR A 418 8.67 -14.71 0.86
CA TYR A 418 8.26 -13.35 0.54
C TYR A 418 6.99 -13.27 -0.32
N GLY A 419 6.56 -14.37 -0.92
CA GLY A 419 5.36 -14.41 -1.75
C GLY A 419 4.11 -14.07 -0.93
N PRO A 420 3.31 -13.08 -1.34
CA PRO A 420 2.14 -12.67 -0.58
C PRO A 420 1.08 -13.78 -0.55
N ALA A 421 0.33 -13.83 0.55
CA ALA A 421 -0.87 -14.65 0.61
C ALA A 421 -1.96 -14.09 -0.33
N ARG A 422 -2.93 -14.92 -0.69
CA ARG A 422 -4.13 -14.52 -1.42
C ARG A 422 -5.34 -14.68 -0.52
N ILE A 423 -6.05 -13.59 -0.25
CA ILE A 423 -7.35 -13.61 0.41
C ILE A 423 -8.42 -13.34 -0.64
N VAL A 424 -9.44 -14.18 -0.67
CA VAL A 424 -10.60 -13.97 -1.54
C VAL A 424 -11.67 -13.27 -0.71
N CYS A 425 -12.21 -12.18 -1.25
CA CYS A 425 -13.25 -11.38 -0.65
C CYS A 425 -14.45 -11.26 -1.59
N PRO A 426 -15.69 -11.62 -1.19
CA PRO A 426 -16.85 -11.37 -2.02
C PRO A 426 -17.13 -9.87 -2.12
N LEU A 427 -17.53 -9.42 -3.31
CA LEU A 427 -17.94 -8.05 -3.56
C LEU A 427 -19.05 -7.60 -2.61
N VAL A 428 -20.06 -8.45 -2.39
CA VAL A 428 -21.13 -8.19 -1.43
C VAL A 428 -21.00 -9.13 -0.26
N SER A 429 -20.73 -8.57 0.92
CA SER A 429 -20.75 -9.29 2.19
C SER A 429 -22.19 -9.55 2.66
N HIS A 430 -22.45 -10.73 3.20
CA HIS A 430 -23.75 -11.05 3.80
C HIS A 430 -24.06 -10.21 5.06
N LYS A 431 -23.04 -9.78 5.82
CA LYS A 431 -23.25 -9.10 7.12
C LYS A 431 -22.73 -7.66 7.10
N SER A 432 -21.42 -7.53 6.94
CA SER A 432 -20.74 -6.24 6.79
C SER A 432 -19.36 -6.44 6.19
N ILE A 433 -18.78 -5.37 5.67
CA ILE A 433 -17.40 -5.36 5.15
C ILE A 433 -16.42 -5.74 6.26
N GLU A 434 -16.57 -5.17 7.46
CA GLU A 434 -15.71 -5.47 8.62
C GLU A 434 -15.72 -6.97 8.95
N VAL A 435 -16.90 -7.59 9.03
CA VAL A 435 -17.01 -9.04 9.30
C VAL A 435 -16.38 -9.87 8.18
N SER A 436 -16.57 -9.47 6.92
CA SER A 436 -15.99 -10.18 5.77
C SER A 436 -14.47 -10.15 5.81
N VAL A 437 -13.88 -8.95 5.95
CA VAL A 437 -12.42 -8.76 5.98
C VAL A 437 -11.81 -9.51 7.16
N ILE A 438 -12.39 -9.39 8.36
CA ILE A 438 -11.88 -10.07 9.54
C ILE A 438 -11.95 -11.59 9.40
N ALA A 439 -12.99 -12.13 8.75
CA ALA A 439 -13.06 -13.57 8.48
C ALA A 439 -11.92 -14.04 7.56
N GLY A 440 -11.59 -13.26 6.52
CA GLY A 440 -10.46 -13.54 5.64
C GLY A 440 -9.12 -13.52 6.37
N LEU A 441 -8.93 -12.53 7.26
CA LEU A 441 -7.73 -12.39 8.09
C LEU A 441 -7.60 -13.50 9.14
N ALA A 442 -8.71 -13.90 9.77
CA ALA A 442 -8.75 -15.03 10.69
C ALA A 442 -8.40 -16.34 9.99
N SER A 443 -9.00 -16.57 8.81
CA SER A 443 -8.68 -17.72 7.96
C SER A 443 -7.21 -17.72 7.56
N PHE A 444 -6.66 -16.57 7.16
CA PHE A 444 -5.23 -16.43 6.86
C PHE A 444 -4.35 -16.82 8.05
N ARG A 445 -4.65 -16.31 9.25
CA ARG A 445 -3.87 -16.64 10.44
C ARG A 445 -3.91 -18.12 10.79
N TRP A 446 -5.08 -18.74 10.66
CA TRP A 446 -5.26 -20.17 10.87
C TRP A 446 -4.44 -21.00 9.88
N GLU A 447 -4.57 -20.70 8.59
CA GLU A 447 -3.85 -21.40 7.53
C GLU A 447 -2.33 -21.16 7.61
N TYR A 448 -1.90 -19.96 7.98
CA TYR A 448 -0.49 -19.63 8.14
C TYR A 448 0.14 -20.40 9.30
N ALA A 449 -0.56 -20.54 10.43
CA ALA A 449 -0.07 -21.35 11.55
C ALA A 449 0.13 -22.82 11.18
N LYS A 450 -0.77 -23.39 10.34
CA LYS A 450 -0.59 -24.75 9.79
C LYS A 450 0.57 -24.82 8.80
N PHE A 451 0.75 -23.79 7.97
CA PHE A 451 1.84 -23.71 7.00
C PHE A 451 3.23 -23.64 7.67
N VAL A 452 3.36 -22.93 8.79
CA VAL A 452 4.62 -22.82 9.54
C VAL A 452 4.96 -24.14 10.26
N MET A 453 3.96 -24.92 10.67
CA MET A 453 4.16 -26.22 11.35
C MET A 453 3.40 -27.38 10.68
N PRO A 454 3.74 -27.79 9.45
CA PRO A 454 2.94 -28.75 8.69
C PRO A 454 2.81 -30.13 9.34
N SER A 455 3.81 -30.59 10.09
CA SER A 455 3.85 -31.93 10.69
C SER A 455 3.42 -31.99 12.15
N SER A 456 3.31 -30.84 12.82
CA SER A 456 3.10 -30.77 14.28
C SER A 456 2.00 -29.82 14.71
N TRP A 457 1.29 -29.16 13.78
CA TRP A 457 0.25 -28.18 14.10
C TRP A 457 -0.87 -28.72 15.01
N GLU A 458 -1.13 -30.04 15.01
CA GLU A 458 -2.10 -30.69 15.90
C GLU A 458 -1.59 -30.84 17.34
N LYS A 459 -0.27 -30.97 17.53
CA LYS A 459 0.36 -31.27 18.82
C LYS A 459 0.88 -30.01 19.49
N GLU A 460 1.49 -29.12 18.72
CA GLU A 460 2.19 -27.93 19.20
C GLU A 460 1.87 -26.70 18.35
N GLY A 461 2.05 -25.52 18.96
CA GLY A 461 1.82 -24.24 18.31
C GLY A 461 0.40 -23.66 18.48
N PRO A 462 0.07 -22.56 17.78
CA PRO A 462 -1.16 -21.82 17.98
C PRO A 462 -2.42 -22.68 17.78
N ILE A 463 -2.44 -23.57 16.78
CA ILE A 463 -3.61 -24.40 16.49
C ILE A 463 -3.84 -25.44 17.60
N ALA A 464 -2.78 -26.15 18.01
CA ALA A 464 -2.85 -27.08 19.12
C ALA A 464 -3.22 -26.40 20.46
N ASP A 465 -2.67 -25.21 20.73
CA ASP A 465 -3.04 -24.40 21.89
C ASP A 465 -4.54 -24.08 21.88
N TYR A 466 -5.08 -23.71 20.72
CA TYR A 466 -6.50 -23.45 20.55
C TYR A 466 -7.37 -24.71 20.73
N TYR A 467 -6.93 -25.86 20.21
CA TYR A 467 -7.63 -27.14 20.43
C TYR A 467 -7.72 -27.54 21.89
N ARG A 468 -6.66 -27.31 22.67
CA ARG A 468 -6.66 -27.62 24.10
C ARG A 468 -7.73 -26.85 24.88
N ILE A 469 -8.12 -25.66 24.42
CA ILE A 469 -9.18 -24.86 25.05
C ILE A 469 -10.55 -25.46 24.80
N TYR A 470 -10.79 -26.01 23.61
CA TYR A 470 -12.12 -26.47 23.20
C TYR A 470 -12.45 -27.91 23.59
N GLY A 471 -11.44 -28.74 23.88
CA GLY A 471 -11.63 -30.12 24.35
C GLY A 471 -12.34 -31.02 23.34
N ASN A 472 -11.54 -31.74 22.53
CA ASN A 472 -11.95 -32.59 21.39
C ASN A 472 -12.29 -31.79 20.11
N PRO A 473 -11.84 -32.19 18.91
CA PRO A 473 -12.06 -31.38 17.72
C PRO A 473 -13.52 -31.48 17.27
N ARG A 474 -14.30 -30.41 17.48
CA ARG A 474 -15.58 -30.23 16.79
C ARG A 474 -15.33 -30.20 15.27
N SER A 475 -16.28 -30.65 14.47
CA SER A 475 -16.18 -30.62 13.00
C SER A 475 -15.87 -29.24 12.40
N ASP A 476 -16.19 -28.15 13.12
CA ASP A 476 -16.14 -26.77 12.60
C ASP A 476 -15.21 -25.85 13.40
N LEU A 477 -13.97 -26.30 13.63
CA LEU A 477 -12.98 -25.54 14.43
C LEU A 477 -12.47 -24.27 13.76
N LEU A 478 -12.28 -24.28 12.43
CA LEU A 478 -11.95 -23.06 11.70
C LEU A 478 -13.07 -22.02 11.83
N GLU A 479 -14.33 -22.43 11.68
CA GLU A 479 -15.47 -21.51 11.85
C GLU A 479 -15.54 -20.95 13.28
N SER A 480 -15.25 -21.80 14.28
CA SER A 480 -15.15 -21.36 15.67
C SER A 480 -14.01 -20.36 15.87
N TYR A 481 -12.85 -20.61 15.27
CA TYR A 481 -11.70 -19.69 15.31
C TYR A 481 -12.03 -18.34 14.65
N ILE A 482 -12.65 -18.36 13.46
CA ILE A 482 -13.08 -17.15 12.75
C ILE A 482 -14.04 -16.34 13.62
N ARG A 483 -15.02 -16.98 14.26
CA ARG A 483 -15.96 -16.32 15.17
C ARG A 483 -15.25 -15.68 16.35
N ASP A 484 -14.39 -16.43 17.03
CA ASP A 484 -13.74 -15.95 18.25
C ASP A 484 -12.71 -14.86 17.96
N TYR A 485 -11.96 -14.99 16.86
CA TYR A 485 -11.07 -13.93 16.36
C TYR A 485 -11.88 -12.69 15.95
N SER A 486 -13.06 -12.86 15.37
CA SER A 486 -13.94 -11.72 15.07
C SER A 486 -14.38 -10.99 16.34
N ILE A 487 -14.67 -11.71 17.42
CA ILE A 487 -14.96 -11.11 18.73
C ILE A 487 -13.71 -10.43 19.31
N TRP A 488 -12.54 -11.05 19.18
CA TRP A 488 -11.26 -10.45 19.59
C TRP A 488 -11.02 -9.09 18.93
N VAL A 489 -11.19 -9.04 17.61
CA VAL A 489 -10.91 -7.85 16.81
C VAL A 489 -11.99 -6.77 16.93
N THR A 490 -13.27 -7.13 17.08
CA THR A 490 -14.37 -6.14 17.06
C THR A 490 -14.94 -5.78 18.44
N LYS A 491 -14.68 -6.58 19.48
CA LYS A 491 -15.27 -6.40 20.81
C LYS A 491 -14.21 -6.24 21.88
N GLU A 492 -13.29 -7.19 22.00
CA GLU A 492 -12.25 -7.17 23.03
C GLU A 492 -11.29 -5.99 22.83
N SER A 493 -10.98 -5.64 21.57
CA SER A 493 -10.20 -4.46 21.18
C SER A 493 -10.85 -3.13 21.60
N GLU A 494 -12.17 -3.11 21.75
CA GLU A 494 -12.96 -1.97 22.23
C GLU A 494 -13.27 -2.05 23.73
N ASN A 495 -12.51 -2.87 24.46
CA ASN A 495 -12.69 -3.10 25.89
C ASN A 495 -14.03 -3.77 26.27
N ARG A 496 -14.72 -4.42 25.32
CA ARG A 496 -15.92 -5.23 25.56
C ARG A 496 -15.55 -6.70 25.72
N THR A 497 -15.46 -7.15 26.96
CA THR A 497 -15.02 -8.49 27.32
C THR A 497 -16.14 -9.52 27.12
N ILE A 498 -16.07 -10.30 26.05
CA ILE A 498 -17.07 -11.31 25.66
C ILE A 498 -16.45 -12.73 25.66
N LEU A 499 -15.18 -12.85 25.29
CA LEU A 499 -14.48 -14.13 25.25
C LEU A 499 -14.30 -14.73 26.66
N SER A 500 -14.16 -16.05 26.73
CA SER A 500 -13.75 -16.72 27.96
C SER A 500 -12.33 -16.30 28.37
N LYS A 501 -12.00 -16.50 29.65
CA LYS A 501 -10.66 -16.18 30.18
C LYS A 501 -9.54 -16.87 29.40
N ASP A 502 -9.75 -18.14 29.03
CA ASP A 502 -8.75 -18.93 28.30
C ASP A 502 -8.58 -18.47 26.85
N LEU A 503 -9.68 -18.15 26.15
CA LEU A 503 -9.63 -17.60 24.79
C LEU A 503 -8.99 -16.22 24.75
N ARG A 504 -9.32 -15.36 25.73
CA ARG A 504 -8.66 -14.05 25.88
C ARG A 504 -7.16 -14.20 26.10
N ARG A 505 -6.75 -15.12 26.98
CA ARG A 505 -5.33 -15.41 27.21
C ARG A 505 -4.64 -15.93 25.95
N TYR A 506 -5.31 -16.80 25.20
CA TYR A 506 -4.81 -17.32 23.94
C TYR A 506 -4.54 -16.20 22.92
N PHE A 507 -5.53 -15.36 22.63
CA PHE A 507 -5.34 -14.27 21.67
C PHE A 507 -4.40 -13.18 22.19
N TRP A 508 -4.36 -12.90 23.50
CA TRP A 508 -3.38 -11.97 24.06
C TRP A 508 -1.93 -12.34 23.76
N VAL A 509 -1.64 -13.66 23.68
CA VAL A 509 -0.29 -14.17 23.37
C VAL A 509 -0.10 -14.38 21.87
N LYS A 510 -1.07 -14.99 21.19
CA LYS A 510 -0.94 -15.41 19.79
C LYS A 510 -1.34 -14.33 18.78
N ALA A 511 -2.08 -13.32 19.23
CA ALA A 511 -2.66 -12.21 18.48
C ALA A 511 -2.56 -10.89 19.28
N PRO A 512 -1.36 -10.53 19.78
CA PRO A 512 -1.21 -9.47 20.75
C PRO A 512 -1.66 -8.12 20.16
N PHE A 513 -2.43 -7.38 20.97
CA PHE A 513 -2.87 -6.06 20.58
C PHE A 513 -1.73 -5.08 20.35
N GLY A 514 -1.94 -4.15 19.41
CA GLY A 514 -1.11 -2.96 19.22
C GLY A 514 -1.06 -2.06 20.45
N LYS A 515 -0.03 -1.20 20.54
CA LYS A 515 0.27 -0.39 21.74
C LYS A 515 -0.93 0.47 22.18
N ASP A 516 -1.62 1.07 21.22
CA ASP A 516 -2.77 1.94 21.48
C ASP A 516 -3.92 1.18 22.13
N ILE A 517 -4.22 -0.03 21.66
CA ILE A 517 -5.28 -0.86 22.24
C ILE A 517 -4.86 -1.39 23.61
N VAL A 518 -3.61 -1.82 23.77
CA VAL A 518 -3.08 -2.24 25.08
C VAL A 518 -3.27 -1.12 26.12
N SER A 519 -2.98 0.13 25.75
CA SER A 519 -3.17 1.27 26.67
C SER A 519 -4.64 1.52 27.05
N LYS A 520 -5.58 1.18 26.16
CA LYS A 520 -7.02 1.31 26.40
C LYS A 520 -7.58 0.20 27.29
N VAL A 521 -7.06 -1.03 27.16
CA VAL A 521 -7.63 -2.20 27.87
C VAL A 521 -6.87 -2.57 29.15
N LYS A 522 -5.65 -2.07 29.37
CA LYS A 522 -4.77 -2.47 30.51
C LYS A 522 -5.42 -2.34 31.90
N ASP A 523 -6.33 -1.37 32.07
CA ASP A 523 -6.95 -1.06 33.37
C ASP A 523 -8.21 -1.92 33.61
N ASN A 524 -8.70 -2.62 32.59
CA ASN A 524 -9.79 -3.57 32.74
C ASN A 524 -9.32 -4.81 33.52
N LEU A 525 -10.07 -5.20 34.55
CA LEU A 525 -9.79 -6.36 35.40
C LEU A 525 -9.55 -7.64 34.60
N SER A 526 -10.25 -7.82 33.47
CA SER A 526 -10.11 -9.01 32.60
C SER A 526 -8.77 -9.07 31.87
N PHE A 527 -8.06 -7.94 31.73
CA PHE A 527 -6.79 -7.81 31.03
C PHE A 527 -5.61 -7.51 31.95
N ARG A 528 -5.86 -6.97 33.15
CA ARG A 528 -4.83 -6.51 34.10
C ARG A 528 -3.77 -7.57 34.37
N ASP A 529 -4.17 -8.81 34.67
CA ASP A 529 -3.24 -9.91 34.92
C ASP A 529 -2.40 -10.26 33.67
N LEU A 530 -3.03 -10.23 32.49
CA LEU A 530 -2.37 -10.50 31.21
C LEU A 530 -1.34 -9.43 30.88
N TYR A 531 -1.66 -8.16 31.16
CA TYR A 531 -0.78 -7.02 30.98
C TYR A 531 0.43 -7.05 31.93
N LEU A 532 0.21 -7.28 33.23
CA LEU A 532 1.28 -7.38 34.22
C LEU A 532 2.25 -8.52 33.90
N ASN A 533 1.74 -9.67 33.45
CA ASN A 533 2.59 -10.78 33.03
C ASN A 533 3.39 -10.44 31.77
N ARG A 534 2.80 -9.73 30.80
CA ARG A 534 3.51 -9.26 29.60
C ARG A 534 4.68 -8.33 29.94
N LEU A 535 4.52 -7.42 30.91
CA LEU A 535 5.60 -6.54 31.38
C LEU A 535 6.75 -7.33 32.02
N LYS A 536 6.44 -8.33 32.85
CA LYS A 536 7.47 -9.17 33.51
C LYS A 536 8.37 -9.91 32.51
N HIS A 537 7.83 -10.31 31.37
CA HIS A 537 8.59 -11.03 30.34
C HIS A 537 9.32 -10.10 29.35
N HIS A 538 8.89 -8.84 29.19
CA HIS A 538 9.61 -7.85 28.38
C HIS A 538 10.76 -7.15 29.10
N CYS A 539 10.86 -7.23 30.43
CA CYS A 539 12.04 -6.76 31.19
C CYS A 539 13.23 -7.75 31.16
N LEU A 540 13.16 -8.82 30.36
CA LEU A 540 14.18 -9.88 30.26
C LEU A 540 14.73 -10.07 28.84
N ILE A 541 14.54 -9.10 27.93
CA ILE A 541 15.15 -9.08 26.59
C ILE A 541 15.84 -7.74 26.37
#